data_AF-A0A8H6U6I4-F1
#
_entry.id   AF-A0A8H6U6I4-F1
#
_cell.length_a   1.000
_cell.length_b   1.000
_cell.length_c   1.000
_cell.angle_alpha   90.00
_cell.angle_beta   90.00
_cell.angle_gamma   90.00
#
_symmetry.space_group_name_H-M   'P 1'
#
loop_
_entity.id
_entity.type
_entity.pdbx_description
1 polymer ?
#
loop_
_entity_poly.entity_id
_entity_poly.type
_entity_poly.pdbx_seq_one_letter_code
_entity_poly.pdbx_strand_id
1 'polypeptide(L)'
;MPFLEASQTTLSSVLFWTGLVWGYKLLRATLEGDRQAAATAHKVFGETPPLKPDRSILNGIHARLKFRHLGYIESDHPGYDPDGGIRIRNMMAQTCAANGTPLETFLRPNEAELYIKKRLGNEYQVIELGFQGLGTSEELSRVRQLVNKMIRSSVCMGDGPRWRIDRLATNLDSWVSSSVTETE
;
A
#
# COMPACT_ATOMS: atom_id res chain seq x y z
N MET A 1 14.45 5.71 -2.87
CA MET A 1 13.00 5.53 -2.64
C MET A 1 12.63 6.35 -1.42
N PRO A 2 11.71 7.33 -1.53
CA PRO A 2 11.42 8.28 -0.45
C PRO A 2 10.85 7.67 0.85
N PHE A 3 10.51 6.37 0.85
CA PHE A 3 9.95 5.66 2.02
C PHE A 3 10.99 4.92 2.87
N LEU A 4 12.29 5.07 2.53
CA LEU A 4 13.41 4.43 3.24
C LEU A 4 14.04 5.34 4.31
N GLU A 5 13.69 6.63 4.35
CA GLU A 5 14.22 7.55 5.35
C GLU A 5 13.50 7.33 6.70
N ALA A 6 14.25 6.83 7.68
CA ALA A 6 13.76 6.41 8.98
C ALA A 6 13.44 7.57 9.95
N SER A 7 13.71 8.82 9.57
CA SER A 7 13.66 9.96 10.48
C SER A 7 12.25 10.53 10.69
N GLN A 8 11.28 10.27 9.80
CA GLN A 8 9.90 10.76 9.94
C GLN A 8 8.87 9.73 9.50
N THR A 9 7.88 9.47 10.35
CA THR A 9 6.74 8.60 10.03
C THR A 9 5.72 9.39 9.22
N THR A 10 5.82 9.32 7.89
CA THR A 10 4.86 9.92 6.95
C THR A 10 3.71 8.97 6.63
N LEU A 11 2.58 9.50 6.14
CA LEU A 11 1.46 8.65 5.68
C LEU A 11 1.92 7.73 4.56
N SER A 12 2.72 8.22 3.61
CA SER A 12 3.23 7.39 2.52
C SER A 12 4.10 6.23 3.00
N SER A 13 4.96 6.45 4.00
CA SER A 13 5.76 5.39 4.63
C SER A 13 4.86 4.38 5.34
N VAL A 14 3.90 4.85 6.13
CA VAL A 14 2.91 3.97 6.81
C VAL A 14 2.14 3.13 5.81
N LEU A 15 1.61 3.73 4.74
CA LEU A 15 0.87 3.03 3.70
C LEU A 15 1.73 2.00 2.97
N PHE A 16 2.96 2.35 2.61
CA PHE A 16 3.85 1.43 1.90
C PHE A 16 4.19 0.21 2.76
N TRP A 17 4.70 0.43 3.98
CA TRP A 17 5.18 -0.67 4.82
C TRP A 17 4.04 -1.51 5.40
N THR A 18 2.93 -0.89 5.81
CA THR A 18 1.75 -1.62 6.27
C THR A 18 1.14 -2.44 5.14
N GLY A 19 1.11 -1.89 3.92
CA GLY A 19 0.68 -2.59 2.71
C GLY A 19 1.54 -3.82 2.41
N LEU A 20 2.87 -3.72 2.54
CA LEU A 20 3.76 -4.88 2.38
C LEU A 20 3.53 -5.95 3.46
N VAL A 21 3.39 -5.58 4.73
CA VAL A 21 3.10 -6.53 5.81
C VAL A 21 1.77 -7.24 5.58
N TRP A 22 0.73 -6.49 5.20
CA TRP A 22 -0.58 -7.05 4.89
C TRP A 22 -0.53 -7.98 3.68
N GLY A 23 0.10 -7.53 2.58
CA GLY A 23 0.27 -8.31 1.36
C GLY A 23 1.05 -9.60 1.59
N TYR A 24 2.10 -9.57 2.42
CA TYR A 24 2.84 -10.77 2.82
C TYR A 24 1.95 -11.78 3.54
N LYS A 25 1.20 -11.34 4.56
CA LYS A 25 0.26 -12.21 5.30
C LYS A 25 -0.82 -12.78 4.39
N LEU A 26 -1.36 -11.95 3.50
CA LEU A 26 -2.38 -12.34 2.53
C LEU A 26 -1.88 -13.42 1.56
N LEU A 27 -0.70 -13.24 0.99
CA LEU A 27 -0.09 -14.25 0.10
C LEU A 27 0.30 -15.51 0.85
N ARG A 28 0.80 -15.40 2.09
CA ARG A 28 1.12 -16.58 2.90
C ARG A 28 -0.12 -17.43 3.13
N ALA A 29 -1.23 -16.82 3.58
CA ALA A 29 -2.50 -17.51 3.78
C ALA A 29 -3.04 -18.11 2.46
N THR A 30 -2.91 -17.39 1.35
CA THR A 30 -3.29 -17.89 0.01
C THR A 30 -2.52 -19.17 -0.35
N LEU A 31 -1.21 -19.17 -0.16
CA LEU A 31 -0.33 -20.31 -0.45
C LEU A 31 -0.50 -21.48 0.54
N GLU A 32 -1.01 -21.19 1.75
CA GLU A 32 -1.42 -22.19 2.75
C GLU A 32 -2.83 -22.78 2.44
N GLY A 33 -3.52 -22.29 1.41
CA GLY A 33 -4.79 -22.86 0.92
C GLY A 33 -6.06 -22.11 1.34
N ASP A 34 -5.94 -20.92 1.95
CA ASP A 34 -7.10 -20.09 2.30
C ASP A 34 -7.77 -19.51 1.03
N ARG A 35 -9.00 -19.96 0.76
CA ARG A 35 -9.79 -19.54 -0.42
C ARG A 35 -10.22 -18.07 -0.38
N GLN A 36 -10.53 -17.54 0.81
CA GLN A 36 -10.92 -16.14 0.94
C GLN A 36 -9.69 -15.24 0.75
N ALA A 37 -8.56 -15.62 1.32
CA ALA A 37 -7.28 -14.96 1.07
C ALA A 37 -6.93 -15.00 -0.41
N ALA A 38 -7.10 -16.14 -1.10
CA ALA A 38 -6.83 -16.28 -2.52
C ALA A 38 -7.66 -15.32 -3.39
N ALA A 39 -8.97 -15.20 -3.09
CA ALA A 39 -9.85 -14.26 -3.80
C ALA A 39 -9.41 -12.81 -3.60
N THR A 40 -9.03 -12.42 -2.38
CA THR A 40 -8.49 -11.07 -2.11
C THR A 40 -7.12 -10.87 -2.75
N ALA A 41 -6.23 -11.86 -2.72
CA ALA A 41 -4.92 -11.81 -3.35
C ALA A 41 -5.03 -11.65 -4.87
N HIS A 42 -6.01 -12.30 -5.51
CA HIS A 42 -6.26 -12.10 -6.93
C HIS A 42 -6.66 -10.64 -7.24
N LYS A 43 -7.47 -10.00 -6.40
CA LYS A 43 -7.84 -8.59 -6.57
C LYS A 43 -6.64 -7.65 -6.41
N VAL A 44 -5.76 -7.94 -5.46
CA VAL A 44 -4.62 -7.08 -5.13
C VAL A 44 -3.45 -7.27 -6.09
N PHE A 45 -3.14 -8.52 -6.45
CA PHE A 45 -1.94 -8.88 -7.21
C PHE A 45 -2.25 -9.35 -8.63
N GLY A 46 -3.47 -9.80 -8.93
CA GLY A 46 -3.82 -10.44 -10.21
C GLY A 46 -4.64 -9.55 -11.16
N GLU A 47 -5.25 -8.46 -10.67
CA GLU A 47 -6.05 -7.55 -11.51
C GLU A 47 -5.21 -6.77 -12.53
N THR A 48 -3.90 -6.68 -12.34
CA THR A 48 -2.99 -6.03 -13.29
C THR A 48 -1.86 -7.00 -13.67
N PRO A 49 -1.95 -7.66 -14.84
CA PRO A 49 -0.88 -8.53 -15.31
C PRO A 49 0.45 -7.76 -15.42
N PRO A 50 1.61 -8.41 -15.28
CA PRO A 50 1.84 -9.87 -15.27
C PRO A 50 1.81 -10.52 -13.88
N LEU A 51 1.44 -9.78 -12.84
CA LEU A 51 1.60 -10.27 -11.47
C LEU A 51 0.66 -11.45 -11.20
N LYS A 52 1.23 -12.52 -10.64
CA LYS A 52 0.48 -13.67 -10.14
C LYS A 52 0.73 -13.78 -8.64
N PRO A 53 -0.31 -14.02 -7.82
CA PRO A 53 -0.15 -14.20 -6.38
C PRO A 53 0.54 -15.55 -6.12
N ASP A 54 1.87 -15.57 -6.20
CA ASP A 54 2.68 -16.78 -6.06
C ASP A 54 3.86 -16.59 -5.09
N ARG A 55 4.68 -17.63 -4.98
CA ARG A 55 5.84 -17.66 -4.06
C ARG A 55 6.90 -16.62 -4.43
N SER A 56 7.05 -16.26 -5.71
CA SER A 56 8.03 -15.26 -6.14
C SER A 56 7.68 -13.88 -5.58
N ILE A 57 6.40 -13.51 -5.62
CA ILE A 57 5.91 -12.25 -5.04
C ILE A 57 6.04 -12.28 -3.52
N LEU A 58 5.70 -13.40 -2.87
CA LEU A 58 5.89 -13.56 -1.43
C LEU A 58 7.36 -13.33 -1.03
N ASN A 59 8.29 -13.95 -1.75
CA ASN A 59 9.73 -13.82 -1.49
C ASN A 59 10.22 -12.39 -1.73
N GLY A 60 9.74 -11.71 -2.77
CA GLY A 60 10.08 -10.31 -3.04
C GLY A 60 9.58 -9.36 -1.95
N ILE A 61 8.37 -9.57 -1.42
CA ILE A 61 7.86 -8.80 -0.27
C ILE A 61 8.69 -9.11 0.98
N HIS A 62 9.01 -10.39 1.23
CA HIS A 62 9.83 -10.80 2.37
C HIS A 62 11.21 -10.14 2.34
N ALA A 63 11.84 -10.07 1.17
CA ALA A 63 13.12 -9.40 0.97
C ALA A 63 13.03 -7.91 1.37
N ARG A 64 12.01 -7.18 0.91
CA ARG A 64 11.80 -5.76 1.27
C ARG A 64 11.56 -5.56 2.76
N LEU A 65 10.79 -6.44 3.39
CA LEU A 65 10.56 -6.40 4.85
C LEU A 65 11.83 -6.69 5.64
N LYS A 66 12.65 -7.64 5.17
CA LYS A 66 13.97 -7.95 5.75
C LYS A 66 14.92 -6.75 5.62
N PHE A 67 14.98 -6.14 4.44
CA PHE A 67 15.76 -4.91 4.21
C PHE A 67 15.34 -3.79 5.16
N ARG A 68 14.04 -3.57 5.35
CA ARG A 68 13.53 -2.54 6.29
C ARG A 68 14.05 -2.74 7.71
N HIS A 69 14.18 -4.00 8.13
CA HIS A 69 14.61 -4.33 9.49
C HIS A 69 16.13 -4.31 9.66
N LEU A 70 16.88 -4.83 8.67
CA LEU A 70 18.32 -5.07 8.79
C LEU A 70 19.18 -4.05 8.05
N GLY A 71 18.61 -3.29 7.12
CA GLY A 71 19.35 -2.41 6.20
C GLY A 71 20.03 -3.12 5.03
N TYR A 72 19.93 -4.46 4.94
CA TYR A 72 20.48 -5.28 3.86
C TYR A 72 19.64 -6.55 3.64
N ILE A 73 19.91 -7.25 2.52
CA ILE A 73 19.40 -8.59 2.20
C ILE A 73 20.60 -9.39 1.67
N GLU A 74 20.68 -10.65 2.04
CA GLU A 74 21.69 -11.59 1.56
C GLU A 74 21.43 -11.97 0.09
N SER A 75 22.49 -12.20 -0.67
CA SER A 75 22.39 -12.51 -2.10
C SER A 75 21.75 -13.87 -2.40
N ASP A 76 21.72 -14.78 -1.43
CA ASP A 76 21.08 -16.10 -1.52
C ASP A 76 19.60 -16.08 -1.10
N HIS A 77 19.10 -14.94 -0.62
CA HIS A 77 17.69 -14.80 -0.27
C HIS A 77 16.83 -15.00 -1.53
N PRO A 78 15.77 -15.83 -1.51
CA PRO A 78 15.02 -16.20 -2.72
C PRO A 78 14.18 -15.06 -3.33
N GLY A 79 14.19 -13.89 -2.70
CA GLY A 79 13.61 -12.64 -3.22
C GLY A 79 14.64 -11.56 -3.54
N TYR A 80 15.93 -11.90 -3.47
CA TYR A 80 17.01 -11.01 -3.91
C TYR A 80 17.01 -10.97 -5.45
N ASP A 81 16.62 -9.83 -6.00
CA ASP A 81 16.54 -9.61 -7.44
C ASP A 81 16.79 -8.12 -7.73
N PRO A 82 18.05 -7.70 -7.91
CA PRO A 82 18.42 -6.30 -8.06
C PRO A 82 17.76 -5.66 -9.29
N ASP A 83 17.52 -6.44 -10.34
CA ASP A 83 16.92 -5.97 -11.60
C ASP A 83 15.40 -6.19 -11.66
N GLY A 84 14.83 -6.95 -10.71
CA GLY A 84 13.43 -7.37 -10.71
C GLY A 84 12.46 -6.21 -10.73
N GLY A 85 12.77 -5.15 -9.97
CA GLY A 85 11.95 -3.94 -9.94
C GLY A 85 11.84 -3.26 -11.31
N ILE A 86 12.93 -3.20 -12.07
CA ILE A 86 12.95 -2.60 -13.42
C ILE A 86 12.16 -3.49 -14.39
N ARG A 87 12.40 -4.80 -14.38
CA ARG A 87 11.68 -5.75 -15.24
C ARG A 87 10.18 -5.70 -15.00
N ILE A 88 9.74 -5.81 -13.75
CA ILE A 88 8.30 -5.79 -13.43
C ILE A 88 7.67 -4.44 -13.79
N ARG A 89 8.35 -3.31 -13.54
CA ARG A 89 7.84 -1.99 -13.93
C ARG A 89 7.62 -1.89 -15.43
N ASN A 90 8.58 -2.35 -16.24
CA ASN A 90 8.47 -2.30 -17.70
C ASN A 90 7.33 -3.18 -18.20
N MET A 91 7.19 -4.40 -17.66
CA MET A 91 6.07 -5.28 -17.99
C MET A 91 4.72 -4.67 -17.58
N MET A 92 4.66 -4.02 -16.42
CA MET A 92 3.45 -3.37 -15.93
C MET A 92 3.07 -2.18 -16.81
N ALA A 93 4.04 -1.35 -17.21
CA ALA A 93 3.81 -0.22 -18.12
C ALA A 93 3.23 -0.67 -19.47
N GLN A 94 3.80 -1.72 -20.05
CA GLN A 94 3.32 -2.30 -21.32
C GLN A 94 1.91 -2.87 -21.18
N THR A 95 1.64 -3.64 -20.11
CA THR A 95 0.32 -4.23 -19.89
C THR A 95 -0.75 -3.17 -19.64
N CYS A 96 -0.45 -2.18 -18.79
CA CYS A 96 -1.34 -1.05 -18.51
C CYS A 96 -1.70 -0.27 -19.77
N ALA A 97 -0.71 0.04 -20.62
CA ALA A 97 -0.93 0.71 -21.89
C ALA A 97 -1.82 -0.12 -22.83
N ALA A 98 -1.58 -1.43 -22.94
CA ALA A 98 -2.40 -2.32 -23.76
C ALA A 98 -3.86 -2.42 -23.26
N ASN A 99 -4.08 -2.32 -21.95
CA ASN A 99 -5.40 -2.38 -21.34
C ASN A 99 -6.11 -1.01 -21.24
N GLY A 100 -5.55 0.04 -21.86
CA GLY A 100 -6.12 1.40 -21.81
C GLY A 100 -6.17 2.02 -20.41
N THR A 101 -5.39 1.50 -19.47
CA THR A 101 -5.32 2.00 -18.08
C THR A 101 -3.86 2.34 -17.74
N PRO A 102 -3.37 3.54 -18.10
CA PRO A 102 -1.98 3.93 -17.91
C PRO A 102 -1.54 3.86 -16.43
N LEU A 103 -0.25 3.61 -16.18
CA LEU A 103 0.31 3.50 -14.82
C LEU A 103 0.05 4.75 -13.97
N GLU A 104 -0.02 5.91 -14.61
CA GLU A 104 -0.21 7.23 -14.04
C GLU A 104 -1.59 7.38 -13.40
N THR A 105 -2.55 6.51 -13.74
CA THR A 105 -3.87 6.45 -13.09
C THR A 105 -3.82 5.82 -11.70
N PHE A 106 -2.68 5.20 -11.35
CA PHE A 106 -2.43 4.59 -10.04
C PHE A 106 -1.37 5.40 -9.27
N LEU A 107 -1.85 6.15 -8.27
CA LEU A 107 -1.02 6.94 -7.37
C LEU A 107 -0.09 6.04 -6.55
N ARG A 108 1.18 6.42 -6.51
CA ARG A 108 2.18 5.90 -5.57
C ARG A 108 1.89 6.42 -4.15
N PRO A 109 2.48 5.83 -3.09
CA PRO A 109 2.20 6.26 -1.71
C PRO A 109 2.43 7.76 -1.45
N ASN A 110 3.47 8.37 -2.03
CA ASN A 110 3.74 9.80 -1.89
C ASN A 110 2.70 10.67 -2.62
N GLU A 111 2.21 10.21 -3.77
CA GLU A 111 1.19 10.93 -4.54
C GLU A 111 -0.19 10.80 -3.87
N ALA A 112 -0.49 9.63 -3.29
CA ALA A 112 -1.66 9.40 -2.45
C ALA A 112 -1.65 10.29 -1.19
N GLU A 113 -0.51 10.39 -0.50
CA GLU A 113 -0.33 11.30 0.63
C GLU A 113 -0.52 12.77 0.21
N LEU A 114 0.10 13.20 -0.90
CA LEU A 114 -0.07 14.56 -1.42
C LEU A 114 -1.53 14.87 -1.76
N TYR A 115 -2.24 13.92 -2.37
CA TYR A 115 -3.67 14.05 -2.65
C TYR A 115 -4.48 14.23 -1.36
N ILE A 116 -4.26 13.38 -0.37
CA ILE A 116 -4.99 13.43 0.92
C ILE A 116 -4.70 14.75 1.63
N LYS A 117 -3.44 15.16 1.69
CA LYS A 117 -3.02 16.43 2.31
C LYS A 117 -3.71 17.63 1.65
N LYS A 118 -3.78 17.66 0.31
CA LYS A 118 -4.48 18.72 -0.43
C LYS A 118 -5.99 18.72 -0.17
N ARG A 119 -6.59 17.54 -0.03
CA ARG A 119 -8.05 17.41 0.15
C ARG A 119 -8.51 17.72 1.58
N LEU A 120 -7.69 17.39 2.58
CA LEU A 120 -8.00 17.65 4.00
C LEU A 120 -7.57 19.04 4.48
N GLY A 121 -6.55 19.65 3.85
CA GLY A 121 -5.99 20.91 4.35
C GLY A 121 -5.44 20.74 5.77
N ASN A 122 -5.90 21.58 6.69
CA ASN A 122 -5.45 21.57 8.10
C ASN A 122 -5.84 20.28 8.83
N GLU A 123 -6.94 19.62 8.44
CA GLU A 123 -7.39 18.35 9.03
C GLU A 123 -6.40 17.20 8.81
N TYR A 124 -5.44 17.36 7.88
CA TYR A 124 -4.35 16.42 7.71
C TYR A 124 -3.50 16.26 8.98
N GLN A 125 -3.44 17.28 9.84
CA GLN A 125 -2.68 17.26 11.08
C GLN A 125 -3.14 16.13 12.03
N VAL A 126 -4.42 15.77 12.03
CA VAL A 126 -4.95 14.64 12.83
C VAL A 126 -4.26 13.32 12.45
N ILE A 127 -3.95 13.12 11.17
CA ILE A 127 -3.23 11.95 10.68
C ILE A 127 -1.77 11.97 11.16
N GLU A 128 -1.10 13.11 11.05
CA GLU A 128 0.29 13.28 11.47
C GLU A 128 0.47 13.07 12.99
N LEU A 129 -0.43 13.64 13.79
CA LEU A 129 -0.47 13.44 15.25
C LEU A 129 -0.78 11.99 15.60
N GLY A 130 -1.72 11.36 14.87
CA GLY A 130 -2.09 9.97 15.11
C GLY A 130 -0.93 8.99 14.92
N PHE A 131 -0.01 9.27 13.99
CA PHE A 131 1.22 8.47 13.83
C PHE A 131 2.25 8.66 14.94
N GLN A 132 2.18 9.77 15.66
CA GLN A 132 2.98 10.03 16.86
C GLN A 132 2.33 9.47 18.13
N GLY A 133 1.14 8.86 18.00
CA GLY A 133 0.35 8.39 19.15
C GLY A 133 -0.30 9.54 19.93
N LEU A 134 -0.41 10.72 19.33
CA LEU A 134 -1.03 11.90 19.91
C LEU A 134 -2.48 12.02 19.42
N GLY A 135 -3.38 12.41 20.31
CA GLY A 135 -4.83 12.50 20.05
C GLY A 135 -5.66 11.64 21.00
N THR A 136 -6.98 11.72 20.87
CA THR A 136 -7.92 10.90 21.63
C THR A 136 -7.91 9.44 21.15
N SER A 137 -8.46 8.51 21.95
CA SER A 137 -8.55 7.10 21.54
C SER A 137 -9.38 6.94 20.26
N GLU A 138 -10.39 7.79 20.10
CA GLU A 138 -11.29 7.88 18.96
C GLU A 138 -10.52 8.35 17.71
N GLU A 139 -9.75 9.43 17.80
CA GLU A 139 -8.91 9.94 16.71
C GLU A 139 -7.89 8.90 16.25
N LEU A 140 -7.20 8.25 17.20
CA LEU A 140 -6.24 7.18 16.90
C LEU A 140 -6.92 5.99 16.21
N SER A 141 -8.11 5.61 16.66
CA SER A 141 -8.92 4.57 16.02
C SER A 141 -9.28 4.95 14.59
N ARG A 142 -9.74 6.19 14.37
CA ARG A 142 -10.10 6.71 13.05
C ARG A 142 -8.91 6.73 12.09
N VAL A 143 -7.72 7.13 12.53
CA VAL A 143 -6.51 7.08 11.70
C VAL A 143 -6.16 5.64 11.31
N ARG A 144 -6.24 4.68 12.24
CA ARG A 144 -6.03 3.25 11.93
C ARG A 144 -7.04 2.72 10.92
N GLN A 145 -8.31 3.12 11.04
CA GLN A 145 -9.37 2.74 10.11
C GLN A 145 -9.10 3.30 8.71
N LEU A 146 -8.67 4.57 8.59
CA LEU A 146 -8.25 5.16 7.32
C LEU A 146 -7.13 4.34 6.69
N VAL A 147 -6.03 4.09 7.42
CA VAL A 147 -4.91 3.29 6.92
C VAL A 147 -5.37 1.92 6.45
N ASN A 148 -6.16 1.19 7.25
CA ASN A 148 -6.67 -0.12 6.87
C ASN A 148 -7.54 -0.08 5.59
N LYS A 149 -8.42 0.92 5.47
CA LYS A 149 -9.26 1.11 4.28
C LYS A 149 -8.42 1.38 3.04
N MET A 150 -7.41 2.24 3.19
CA MET A 150 -6.45 2.55 2.13
C MET A 150 -5.70 1.29 1.70
N ILE A 151 -5.08 0.54 2.62
CA ILE A 151 -4.37 -0.70 2.29
C ILE A 151 -5.27 -1.70 1.54
N ARG A 152 -6.49 -1.93 2.03
CA ARG A 152 -7.42 -2.91 1.43
C ARG A 152 -7.93 -2.50 0.05
N SER A 153 -7.84 -1.23 -0.31
CA SER A 153 -8.22 -0.71 -1.64
C SER A 153 -7.05 -0.60 -2.61
N SER A 154 -5.83 -0.90 -2.15
CA SER A 154 -4.63 -0.83 -2.98
C SER A 154 -4.51 -2.03 -3.93
N VAL A 155 -3.78 -1.82 -5.01
CA VAL A 155 -3.32 -2.87 -5.92
C VAL A 155 -1.80 -2.87 -5.96
N CYS A 156 -1.20 -4.04 -6.15
CA CYS A 156 0.24 -4.17 -6.29
C CYS A 156 0.62 -3.87 -7.75
N MET A 157 1.50 -2.89 -7.94
CA MET A 157 2.02 -2.54 -9.27
C MET A 157 3.49 -2.97 -9.47
N GLY A 158 3.91 -3.98 -8.68
CA GLY A 158 5.26 -4.55 -8.71
C GLY A 158 6.27 -3.80 -7.83
N ASP A 159 6.19 -2.47 -7.82
CA ASP A 159 7.01 -1.63 -6.95
C ASP A 159 6.36 -1.30 -5.60
N GLY A 160 5.18 -1.86 -5.33
CA GLY A 160 4.47 -1.71 -4.05
C GLY A 160 2.97 -1.46 -4.24
N PRO A 161 2.27 -1.14 -3.14
CA PRO A 161 0.86 -0.77 -3.19
C PRO A 161 0.67 0.58 -3.90
N ARG A 162 -0.34 0.66 -4.75
CA ARG A 162 -0.80 1.87 -5.43
C ARG A 162 -2.32 2.00 -5.38
N TRP A 163 -2.82 3.21 -5.61
CA TRP A 163 -4.25 3.53 -5.49
C TRP A 163 -4.77 4.22 -6.73
N ARG A 164 -5.93 3.77 -7.22
CA ARG A 164 -6.68 4.57 -8.18
C ARG A 164 -7.28 5.80 -7.50
N ILE A 165 -7.23 6.93 -8.19
CA ILE A 165 -7.68 8.24 -7.66
C ILE A 165 -9.15 8.20 -7.23
N ASP A 166 -10.01 7.57 -8.02
CA ASP A 166 -11.44 7.43 -7.75
C ASP A 166 -11.71 6.68 -6.43
N ARG A 167 -11.08 5.52 -6.23
CA ARG A 167 -11.21 4.74 -4.99
C ARG A 167 -10.64 5.48 -3.78
N LEU A 168 -9.52 6.18 -3.98
CA LEU A 168 -8.86 6.96 -2.94
C LEU A 168 -9.77 8.11 -2.44
N ALA A 169 -10.42 8.81 -3.37
CA ALA A 169 -11.39 9.85 -3.05
C ALA A 169 -12.58 9.29 -2.26
N THR A 170 -13.19 8.20 -2.71
CA THR A 170 -14.31 7.55 -2.01
C THR A 170 -13.93 7.11 -0.59
N ASN A 171 -12.74 6.53 -0.41
CA ASN A 171 -12.26 6.14 0.90
C ASN A 171 -12.09 7.33 1.84
N LEU A 172 -11.53 8.43 1.33
CA LEU A 172 -11.33 9.63 2.14
C LEU A 172 -12.66 10.28 2.51
N ASP A 173 -13.58 10.42 1.55
CA ASP A 173 -14.89 11.05 1.77
C ASP A 173 -15.67 10.30 2.85
N SER A 174 -15.71 8.97 2.77
CA SER A 174 -16.36 8.17 3.80
C SER A 174 -15.71 8.29 5.18
N TRP A 175 -14.39 8.47 5.26
CA TRP A 175 -13.68 8.66 6.53
C TRP A 175 -13.96 10.03 7.15
N VAL A 176 -14.10 11.06 6.29
CA VAL A 176 -14.54 12.39 6.68
C VAL A 176 -16.02 12.40 7.09
N SER A 177 -16.91 11.68 6.40
CA SER A 177 -18.31 11.57 6.80
C SER A 177 -18.47 10.89 8.16
N SER A 178 -17.64 9.90 8.46
CA SER A 178 -17.59 9.28 9.79
C SER A 178 -17.06 10.21 10.90
N SER A 179 -16.56 11.41 10.60
CA SER A 179 -16.33 12.46 11.63
C SER A 179 -17.59 13.22 12.02
N VAL A 180 -18.58 13.31 11.11
CA VAL A 180 -19.65 14.32 11.19
C VAL A 180 -20.89 13.77 11.90
N THR A 181 -21.00 12.45 12.06
CA THR A 181 -22.17 11.77 12.65
C THR A 181 -22.24 11.78 14.19
N GLU A 182 -21.44 12.61 14.89
CA GLU A 182 -21.43 12.69 16.37
C GLU A 182 -21.70 14.09 16.93
N THR A 183 -22.33 14.97 16.14
CA THR A 183 -22.91 16.23 16.65
C THR A 183 -24.38 16.33 16.28
N GLU A 184 -25.22 15.51 16.90
CA GLU A 184 -26.64 15.79 17.16
C GLU A 184 -27.03 15.28 18.55
#